data_AF-A0A1G7E085-F1
#
_entry.id   AF-A0A1G7E085-F1
#
_cell.length_a   1.000
_cell.length_b   1.000
_cell.length_c   1.000
_cell.angle_alpha   90.00
_cell.angle_beta   90.00
_cell.angle_gamma   90.00
#
_symmetry.space_group_name_H-M   'P 1'
#
loop_
_entity.id
_entity.type
_entity.pdbx_description
1 polymer ?
#
loop_
_entity_poly.entity_id
_entity_poly.type
_entity_poly.pdbx_seq_one_letter_code
_entity_poly.pdbx_strand_id
1 'polypeptide(L)'
;MANQETGKSGAVAKPQAESQSQRASETQAQPALHTQPQALSQRVPGNESQTAPQATSARLQREANAQARQEAITQARRIVVKIGSSSLTLPDGSLNLQALHSLVEALASRHREGCQIVLVSSGAVAAGAHSLPVSRPKTIRDKQAAAMIGQSRLMAAYENAFDRYGITIGQVLLTVTDVIDRNHYSNVQDALNALLAIGVIPVVNENDAVVTEELRFGDNDRIAALTSHLISADVLVLLTDVDGLYSAPPKEPGAYLIETVSGPEDLAGLLVTDRGSAVGTGGMRSKVAAAELAVSGGVGVLLTAAAKVKEVLAGEPAGTWFAPTGERESARSLWLAHVAEARGRVVVDAGAKAALQKNRASLLAVGVMGIAGRFARGDLIEVAGPDGKTFARGLSGWSAEALAEAIDTDAARGTRPVIHANDIALG
;
A
#
# COMPACT_ATOMS: atom_id res chain seq x y z
N MET A 1 -69.44 -28.47 9.59
CA MET A 1 -69.75 -27.26 8.80
C MET A 1 -68.54 -27.03 7.89
N ALA A 2 -68.57 -27.23 6.56
CA ALA A 2 -69.64 -27.06 5.56
C ALA A 2 -69.99 -25.56 5.38
N ASN A 3 -69.89 -24.89 4.22
CA ASN A 3 -69.60 -25.28 2.82
C ASN A 3 -68.52 -24.32 2.19
N GLN A 4 -67.89 -24.49 1.00
CA GLN A 4 -68.36 -24.84 -0.38
C GLN A 4 -69.32 -23.75 -0.93
N GLU A 5 -69.29 -23.18 -2.16
CA GLU A 5 -69.17 -23.64 -3.57
C GLU A 5 -69.23 -22.35 -4.47
N THR A 6 -68.96 -22.20 -5.79
CA THR A 6 -68.33 -22.96 -6.92
C THR A 6 -67.81 -21.92 -7.97
N GLY A 7 -67.10 -22.34 -9.04
CA GLY A 7 -66.99 -21.63 -10.34
C GLY A 7 -65.58 -21.10 -10.69
N LYS A 8 -64.76 -21.67 -11.60
CA LYS A 8 -64.86 -22.76 -12.61
C LYS A 8 -65.25 -22.34 -14.05
N SER A 9 -64.58 -22.98 -15.03
CA SER A 9 -64.63 -22.83 -16.51
C SER A 9 -63.69 -21.76 -17.11
N GLY A 10 -62.98 -22.00 -18.22
CA GLY A 10 -62.95 -23.21 -19.08
C GLY A 10 -61.66 -23.34 -19.90
N ALA A 11 -61.51 -24.46 -20.63
CA ALA A 11 -60.29 -24.82 -21.37
C ALA A 11 -60.59 -25.33 -22.80
N VAL A 12 -59.63 -25.18 -23.71
CA VAL A 12 -59.58 -25.84 -25.04
C VAL A 12 -58.11 -26.22 -25.32
N ALA A 13 -57.86 -27.24 -26.16
CA ALA A 13 -56.53 -27.82 -26.41
C ALA A 13 -56.20 -27.99 -27.91
N LYS A 14 -54.92 -28.29 -28.21
CA LYS A 14 -54.30 -29.19 -29.25
C LYS A 14 -55.10 -29.53 -30.54
N PRO A 15 -54.47 -29.74 -31.74
CA PRO A 15 -53.30 -30.65 -31.89
C PRO A 15 -52.31 -30.54 -33.11
N GLN A 16 -51.16 -31.24 -33.00
CA GLN A 16 -50.46 -32.14 -33.98
C GLN A 16 -49.93 -31.71 -35.39
N ALA A 17 -49.20 -32.66 -36.01
CA ALA A 17 -48.49 -32.75 -37.32
C ALA A 17 -47.08 -32.09 -37.39
N GLU A 18 -45.97 -32.71 -37.83
CA GLU A 18 -45.61 -33.62 -38.96
C GLU A 18 -45.38 -32.88 -40.31
N SER A 19 -44.41 -33.21 -41.18
CA SER A 19 -43.17 -34.04 -41.12
C SER A 19 -42.26 -33.74 -42.35
N GLN A 20 -41.08 -34.38 -42.48
CA GLN A 20 -40.31 -34.55 -43.76
C GLN A 20 -39.72 -33.27 -44.42
N SER A 21 -38.79 -33.31 -45.41
CA SER A 21 -37.72 -34.26 -45.82
C SER A 21 -36.71 -33.56 -46.78
N GLN A 22 -35.49 -34.11 -46.90
CA GLN A 22 -34.47 -33.99 -47.97
C GLN A 22 -34.52 -32.82 -49.00
N ARG A 23 -33.36 -32.17 -49.23
CA ARG A 23 -32.46 -32.45 -50.38
C ARG A 23 -31.18 -31.62 -50.36
N ALA A 24 -30.20 -32.00 -51.19
CA ALA A 24 -28.94 -31.29 -51.41
C ALA A 24 -28.89 -30.71 -52.85
N SER A 25 -27.99 -29.75 -53.08
CA SER A 25 -27.53 -29.36 -54.42
C SER A 25 -26.10 -28.83 -54.35
N GLU A 26 -25.22 -29.39 -55.17
CA GLU A 26 -23.83 -28.95 -55.33
C GLU A 26 -23.74 -27.74 -56.26
N THR A 27 -22.72 -26.89 -56.07
CA THR A 27 -22.17 -26.05 -57.16
C THR A 27 -20.65 -26.04 -57.05
N GLN A 28 -19.97 -26.28 -58.16
CA GLN A 28 -18.51 -26.36 -58.26
C GLN A 28 -17.87 -24.98 -58.50
N ALA A 29 -16.62 -24.82 -58.08
CA ALA A 29 -15.73 -23.77 -58.57
C ALA A 29 -14.30 -24.33 -58.71
N GLN A 30 -13.67 -24.14 -59.86
CA GLN A 30 -12.30 -24.59 -60.18
C GLN A 30 -11.30 -23.42 -60.13
N PRO A 31 -9.98 -23.68 -59.99
CA PRO A 31 -9.00 -22.66 -59.60
C PRO A 31 -8.46 -21.81 -60.76
N ALA A 32 -7.91 -20.65 -60.42
CA ALA A 32 -7.13 -19.78 -61.32
C ALA A 32 -5.65 -19.73 -60.90
N LEU A 33 -4.76 -19.55 -61.88
CA LEU A 33 -3.29 -19.51 -61.76
C LEU A 33 -2.74 -18.08 -61.92
N HIS A 34 -1.48 -17.90 -61.50
CA HIS A 34 -0.63 -16.71 -61.69
C HIS A 34 -1.04 -15.43 -60.92
N THR A 35 -0.15 -14.47 -60.64
CA THR A 35 1.26 -14.28 -61.06
C THR A 35 2.11 -13.69 -59.92
N GLN A 36 3.43 -13.91 -59.93
CA GLN A 36 4.38 -13.08 -59.17
C GLN A 36 4.83 -11.86 -60.00
N PRO A 37 4.98 -10.67 -59.39
CA PRO A 37 5.87 -9.61 -59.87
C PRO A 37 7.12 -9.52 -58.98
N GLN A 38 8.30 -9.42 -59.59
CA GLN A 38 9.55 -9.10 -58.88
C GLN A 38 9.66 -7.58 -58.68
N ALA A 39 10.13 -7.14 -57.50
CA ALA A 39 10.36 -5.72 -57.20
C ALA A 39 11.75 -5.48 -56.56
N LEU A 40 12.68 -5.03 -57.41
CA LEU A 40 13.89 -4.25 -57.15
C LEU A 40 14.41 -4.15 -55.69
N SER A 41 15.57 -4.76 -55.44
CA SER A 41 16.38 -4.47 -54.26
C SER A 41 16.93 -3.04 -54.30
N GLN A 42 16.58 -2.23 -53.30
CA GLN A 42 17.30 -1.00 -52.98
C GLN A 42 17.92 -1.13 -51.58
N ARG A 43 19.27 -1.09 -51.52
CA ARG A 43 19.99 -1.06 -50.25
C ARG A 43 19.87 0.33 -49.62
N VAL A 44 19.04 0.45 -48.58
CA VAL A 44 19.21 1.54 -47.60
C VAL A 44 20.46 1.22 -46.77
N PRO A 45 21.43 2.14 -46.62
CA PRO A 45 22.59 1.92 -45.76
C PRO A 45 22.15 1.78 -44.29
N GLY A 46 22.70 0.80 -43.58
CA GLY A 46 22.21 0.40 -42.27
C GLY A 46 22.45 1.44 -41.17
N ASN A 47 21.43 1.69 -40.34
CA ASN A 47 21.54 2.48 -39.11
C ASN A 47 22.00 1.61 -37.93
N GLU A 48 23.04 0.79 -38.15
CA GLU A 48 23.55 -0.21 -37.20
C GLU A 48 24.75 0.33 -36.39
N SER A 49 24.55 1.41 -35.61
CA SER A 49 25.66 2.00 -34.83
C SER A 49 25.28 2.77 -33.56
N GLN A 50 24.03 2.70 -33.07
CA GLN A 50 23.61 3.44 -31.85
C GLN A 50 22.99 2.58 -30.72
N THR A 51 22.59 1.33 -30.97
CA THR A 51 21.85 0.50 -29.99
C THR A 51 22.72 -0.29 -29.00
N ALA A 52 23.91 -0.72 -29.41
CA ALA A 52 24.74 -1.65 -28.62
C ALA A 52 25.27 -1.09 -27.27
N PRO A 53 25.71 0.18 -27.14
CA PRO A 53 26.22 0.70 -25.86
C PRO A 53 25.13 0.74 -24.78
N GLN A 54 23.93 1.22 -25.13
CA GLN A 54 22.81 1.41 -24.21
C GLN A 54 22.26 0.07 -23.70
N ALA A 55 22.19 -0.95 -24.55
CA ALA A 55 21.80 -2.30 -24.14
C ALA A 55 22.79 -2.90 -23.12
N THR A 56 24.08 -2.63 -23.30
CA THR A 56 25.14 -3.09 -22.38
C THR A 56 25.05 -2.40 -21.01
N SER A 57 24.89 -1.07 -20.98
CA SER A 57 24.76 -0.33 -19.71
C SER A 57 23.47 -0.69 -18.95
N ALA A 58 22.34 -0.83 -19.66
CA ALA A 58 21.07 -1.22 -19.05
C ALA A 58 21.12 -2.63 -18.44
N ARG A 59 21.85 -3.56 -19.06
CA ARG A 59 22.09 -4.89 -18.49
C ARG A 59 22.92 -4.82 -17.20
N LEU A 60 24.05 -4.12 -17.23
CA LEU A 60 24.93 -3.99 -16.05
C LEU A 60 24.20 -3.33 -14.88
N GLN A 61 23.32 -2.35 -15.13
CA GLN A 61 22.49 -1.73 -14.10
C GLN A 61 21.49 -2.73 -13.47
N ARG A 62 20.88 -3.61 -14.26
CA ARG A 62 19.98 -4.66 -13.72
C ARG A 62 20.73 -5.69 -12.89
N GLU A 63 21.91 -6.11 -13.35
CA GLU A 63 22.77 -7.05 -12.61
C GLU A 63 23.21 -6.43 -11.27
N ALA A 64 23.58 -5.14 -11.25
CA ALA A 64 23.89 -4.39 -10.03
C ALA A 64 22.68 -4.21 -9.10
N ASN A 65 21.50 -3.85 -9.64
CA ASN A 65 20.26 -3.69 -8.87
C ASN A 65 19.81 -5.01 -8.23
N ALA A 66 19.93 -6.14 -8.95
CA ALA A 66 19.62 -7.47 -8.44
C ALA A 66 20.57 -7.88 -7.31
N GLN A 67 21.87 -7.62 -7.46
CA GLN A 67 22.86 -7.86 -6.41
C GLN A 67 22.57 -7.01 -5.15
N ALA A 68 22.34 -5.71 -5.31
CA ALA A 68 22.04 -4.80 -4.20
C ALA A 68 20.75 -5.18 -3.45
N ARG A 69 19.71 -5.60 -4.18
CA ARG A 69 18.49 -6.21 -3.61
C ARG A 69 18.81 -7.48 -2.80
N GLN A 70 19.57 -8.41 -3.38
CA GLN A 70 19.89 -9.69 -2.73
C GLN A 70 20.68 -9.46 -1.44
N GLU A 71 21.69 -8.58 -1.48
CA GLU A 71 22.47 -8.18 -0.31
C GLU A 71 21.61 -7.50 0.75
N ALA A 72 20.75 -6.55 0.38
CA ALA A 72 19.85 -5.87 1.31
C ALA A 72 18.92 -6.87 2.04
N ILE A 73 18.31 -7.83 1.34
CA ILE A 73 17.37 -8.78 1.96
C ILE A 73 18.09 -9.84 2.81
N THR A 74 19.23 -10.36 2.35
CA THR A 74 19.98 -11.42 3.05
C THR A 74 20.73 -10.89 4.27
N GLN A 75 21.31 -9.68 4.17
CA GLN A 75 22.06 -9.04 5.27
C GLN A 75 21.18 -8.21 6.21
N ALA A 76 19.89 -8.02 5.91
CA ALA A 76 18.94 -7.31 6.78
C ALA A 76 18.97 -7.88 8.20
N ARG A 77 19.27 -7.03 9.18
CA ARG A 77 19.21 -7.35 10.61
C ARG A 77 17.79 -7.22 11.13
N ARG A 78 17.01 -6.33 10.52
CA ARG A 78 15.64 -6.05 10.92
C ARG A 78 14.74 -5.86 9.70
N ILE A 79 13.66 -6.63 9.62
CA ILE A 79 12.68 -6.58 8.51
C ILE A 79 11.26 -6.34 9.02
N VAL A 80 10.49 -5.61 8.22
CA VAL A 80 9.02 -5.59 8.32
C VAL A 80 8.45 -6.42 7.19
N VAL A 81 7.53 -7.32 7.48
CA VAL A 81 6.80 -8.09 6.46
C VAL A 81 5.31 -7.80 6.60
N LYS A 82 4.72 -7.21 5.56
CA LYS A 82 3.28 -6.94 5.49
C LYS A 82 2.60 -8.02 4.67
N ILE A 83 1.46 -8.54 5.14
CA ILE A 83 0.59 -9.40 4.33
C ILE A 83 -0.86 -8.89 4.31
N GLY A 84 -1.39 -8.70 3.09
CA GLY A 84 -2.75 -8.21 2.86
C GLY A 84 -3.84 -9.28 3.05
N SER A 85 -5.09 -8.84 3.26
CA SER A 85 -6.22 -9.75 3.49
C SER A 85 -6.38 -10.79 2.39
N SER A 86 -6.31 -10.40 1.11
CA SER A 86 -6.49 -11.33 -0.02
C SER A 86 -5.45 -12.45 -0.09
N SER A 87 -4.26 -12.25 0.48
CA SER A 87 -3.23 -13.29 0.64
C SER A 87 -3.45 -14.21 1.85
N LEU A 88 -4.25 -13.78 2.83
CA LEU A 88 -4.59 -14.51 4.05
C LEU A 88 -6.00 -15.12 4.07
N THR A 89 -6.85 -14.84 3.07
CA THR A 89 -8.25 -15.28 3.07
C THR A 89 -8.59 -16.16 1.88
N LEU A 90 -9.38 -17.21 2.11
CA LEU A 90 -10.02 -17.98 1.05
C LEU A 90 -11.22 -17.22 0.44
N PRO A 91 -11.76 -17.63 -0.73
CA PRO A 91 -12.85 -16.92 -1.41
C PRO A 91 -14.17 -16.85 -0.63
N ASP A 92 -14.38 -17.71 0.37
CA ASP A 92 -15.50 -17.64 1.32
C ASP A 92 -15.30 -16.55 2.39
N GLY A 93 -14.06 -16.08 2.61
CA GLY A 93 -13.68 -15.14 3.67
C GLY A 93 -13.13 -15.80 4.94
N SER A 94 -12.92 -17.12 4.94
CA SER A 94 -12.19 -17.82 6.01
C SER A 94 -10.68 -17.60 5.92
N LEU A 95 -9.92 -17.87 6.99
CA LEU A 95 -8.46 -17.75 6.97
C LEU A 95 -7.83 -18.89 6.17
N ASN A 96 -6.96 -18.53 5.22
CA ASN A 96 -6.12 -19.45 4.47
C ASN A 96 -4.95 -19.93 5.36
N LEU A 97 -5.21 -20.95 6.18
CA LEU A 97 -4.22 -21.52 7.09
C LEU A 97 -2.98 -22.07 6.35
N GLN A 98 -3.10 -22.50 5.09
CA GLN A 98 -1.95 -22.94 4.30
C GLN A 98 -1.02 -21.76 3.99
N ALA A 99 -1.55 -20.64 3.50
CA ALA A 99 -0.75 -19.44 3.23
C ALA A 99 -0.14 -18.86 4.52
N LEU A 100 -0.91 -18.86 5.63
CA LEU A 100 -0.41 -18.47 6.95
C LEU A 100 0.75 -19.37 7.39
N HIS A 101 0.63 -20.70 7.25
CA HIS A 101 1.70 -21.63 7.60
C HIS A 101 2.96 -21.43 6.75
N SER A 102 2.83 -21.24 5.42
CA SER A 102 3.97 -21.00 4.53
C SER A 102 4.66 -19.65 4.80
N LEU A 103 3.91 -18.62 5.18
CA LEU A 103 4.46 -17.36 5.69
C LEU A 103 5.26 -17.59 6.97
N VAL A 104 4.65 -18.25 7.96
CA VAL A 104 5.27 -18.49 9.27
C VAL A 104 6.53 -19.35 9.15
N GLU A 105 6.57 -20.35 8.28
CA GLU A 105 7.78 -21.14 7.98
C GLU A 105 8.93 -20.25 7.46
N ALA A 106 8.64 -19.34 6.53
CA ALA A 106 9.63 -18.43 5.95
C ALA A 106 10.18 -17.43 6.99
N LEU A 107 9.29 -16.83 7.80
CA LEU A 107 9.67 -15.94 8.90
C LEU A 107 10.49 -16.69 9.97
N ALA A 108 10.08 -17.92 10.30
CA ALA A 108 10.79 -18.78 11.25
C ALA A 108 12.18 -19.23 10.76
N SER A 109 12.50 -19.18 9.45
CA SER A 109 13.87 -19.33 8.99
C SER A 109 14.71 -18.10 9.33
N ARG A 110 14.33 -16.92 8.82
CA ARG A 110 15.07 -15.68 9.02
C ARG A 110 15.22 -15.31 10.51
N HIS A 111 14.23 -15.60 11.33
CA HIS A 111 14.29 -15.42 12.79
C HIS A 111 15.37 -16.29 13.45
N ARG A 112 15.47 -17.57 13.09
CA ARG A 112 16.54 -18.48 13.58
C ARG A 112 17.93 -18.11 13.07
N GLU A 113 18.01 -17.36 11.97
CA GLU A 113 19.24 -16.76 11.44
C GLU A 113 19.61 -15.44 12.15
N GLY A 114 18.83 -15.02 13.16
CA GLY A 114 19.07 -13.83 13.98
C GLY A 114 18.41 -12.55 13.47
N CYS A 115 17.60 -12.62 12.42
CA CYS A 115 16.88 -11.45 11.89
C CYS A 115 15.71 -11.07 12.79
N GLN A 116 15.62 -9.80 13.17
CA GLN A 116 14.50 -9.23 13.92
C GLN A 116 13.31 -8.95 12.98
N ILE A 117 12.16 -9.58 13.22
CA ILE A 117 11.01 -9.53 12.34
C ILE A 117 9.84 -8.83 13.02
N VAL A 118 9.21 -7.89 12.32
CA VAL A 118 7.85 -7.40 12.64
C VAL A 118 6.90 -7.81 11.52
N LEU A 119 5.80 -8.47 11.89
CA LEU A 119 4.75 -8.89 10.98
C LEU A 119 3.59 -7.90 11.03
N VAL A 120 3.21 -7.31 9.90
CA VAL A 120 2.06 -6.41 9.78
C VAL A 120 0.95 -7.15 9.02
N SER A 121 -0.05 -7.65 9.76
CA SER A 121 -1.08 -8.51 9.21
C SER A 121 -2.39 -7.76 8.99
N SER A 122 -3.08 -8.05 7.88
CA SER A 122 -4.51 -7.77 7.73
C SER A 122 -5.34 -9.04 8.03
N GLY A 123 -6.59 -9.13 7.54
CA GLY A 123 -7.41 -10.35 7.62
C GLY A 123 -8.36 -10.48 8.83
N ALA A 124 -8.23 -9.64 9.87
CA ALA A 124 -9.07 -9.70 11.07
C ALA A 124 -10.58 -9.61 10.75
N VAL A 125 -10.99 -8.65 9.91
CA VAL A 125 -12.39 -8.51 9.44
C VAL A 125 -12.91 -9.81 8.83
N ALA A 126 -12.10 -10.52 8.05
CA ALA A 126 -12.51 -11.76 7.39
C ALA A 126 -12.65 -12.92 8.39
N ALA A 127 -11.66 -13.08 9.28
CA ALA A 127 -11.66 -14.09 10.33
C ALA A 127 -12.88 -14.01 11.28
N GLY A 128 -13.48 -12.83 11.45
CA GLY A 128 -14.71 -12.62 12.22
C GLY A 128 -16.00 -12.50 11.41
N ALA A 129 -15.95 -12.26 10.10
CA ALA A 129 -17.13 -11.99 9.25
C ALA A 129 -18.21 -13.09 9.38
N HIS A 130 -17.79 -14.35 9.36
CA HIS A 130 -18.64 -15.54 9.51
C HIS A 130 -19.36 -15.67 10.87
N SER A 131 -19.09 -14.78 11.82
CA SER A 131 -19.73 -14.78 13.15
C SER A 131 -20.64 -13.57 13.39
N LEU A 132 -20.89 -12.77 12.35
CA LEU A 132 -21.98 -11.80 12.35
C LEU A 132 -23.23 -12.42 11.70
N PRO A 133 -24.45 -11.97 12.07
CA PRO A 133 -25.70 -12.40 11.43
C PRO A 133 -25.92 -11.78 10.03
N VAL A 134 -24.87 -11.25 9.39
CA VAL A 134 -24.92 -10.64 8.05
C VAL A 134 -23.99 -11.40 7.11
N SER A 135 -24.46 -11.69 5.89
CA SER A 135 -23.69 -12.46 4.89
C SER A 135 -22.40 -11.79 4.42
N ARG A 136 -22.24 -10.48 4.67
CA ARG A 136 -21.00 -9.74 4.47
C ARG A 136 -21.00 -8.43 5.26
N PRO A 137 -19.94 -8.09 6.03
CA PRO A 137 -19.81 -6.79 6.68
C PRO A 137 -19.81 -5.65 5.64
N LYS A 138 -20.72 -4.67 5.78
CA LYS A 138 -20.84 -3.54 4.84
C LYS A 138 -20.65 -2.19 5.54
N THR A 139 -21.33 -1.95 6.64
CA THR A 139 -21.18 -0.71 7.42
C THR A 139 -19.85 -0.69 8.18
N ILE A 140 -19.44 0.48 8.67
CA ILE A 140 -18.30 0.60 9.60
C ILE A 140 -18.51 -0.34 10.80
N ARG A 141 -19.70 -0.28 11.42
CA ARG A 141 -20.03 -1.06 12.62
C ARG A 141 -19.90 -2.57 12.39
N ASP A 142 -20.35 -3.08 11.23
CA ASP A 142 -20.17 -4.50 10.90
C ASP A 142 -18.69 -4.85 10.75
N LYS A 143 -17.91 -4.02 10.05
CA LYS A 143 -16.47 -4.25 9.85
C LYS A 143 -15.72 -4.24 11.18
N GLN A 144 -16.04 -3.29 12.07
CA GLN A 144 -15.45 -3.20 13.42
C GLN A 144 -15.84 -4.41 14.29
N ALA A 145 -17.10 -4.83 14.28
CA ALA A 145 -17.55 -6.02 15.00
C ALA A 145 -16.86 -7.30 14.48
N ALA A 146 -16.74 -7.44 13.16
CA ALA A 146 -16.02 -8.54 12.54
C ALA A 146 -14.52 -8.50 12.87
N ALA A 147 -13.88 -7.31 12.85
CA ALA A 147 -12.48 -7.15 13.23
C ALA A 147 -12.24 -7.51 14.70
N MET A 148 -13.06 -7.01 15.63
CA MET A 148 -12.95 -7.34 17.07
C MET A 148 -13.05 -8.84 17.32
N ILE A 149 -14.01 -9.53 16.70
CA ILE A 149 -14.14 -10.99 16.82
C ILE A 149 -12.93 -11.69 16.17
N GLY A 150 -12.59 -11.32 14.95
CA GLY A 150 -11.61 -12.01 14.12
C GLY A 150 -10.15 -11.76 14.49
N GLN A 151 -9.83 -10.63 15.13
CA GLN A 151 -8.49 -10.32 15.62
C GLN A 151 -8.02 -11.36 16.65
N SER A 152 -8.91 -11.84 17.52
CA SER A 152 -8.62 -12.93 18.45
C SER A 152 -8.24 -14.24 17.72
N ARG A 153 -8.96 -14.57 16.65
CA ARG A 153 -8.74 -15.77 15.83
C ARG A 153 -7.49 -15.68 14.96
N LEU A 154 -7.20 -14.49 14.44
CA LEU A 154 -5.99 -14.20 13.67
C LEU A 154 -4.74 -14.39 14.55
N MET A 155 -4.74 -13.85 15.77
CA MET A 155 -3.66 -14.11 16.73
C MET A 155 -3.53 -15.59 17.06
N ALA A 156 -4.61 -16.27 17.43
CA ALA A 156 -4.57 -17.69 17.75
C ALA A 156 -4.05 -18.55 16.58
N ALA A 157 -4.39 -18.20 15.34
CA ALA A 157 -3.89 -18.88 14.14
C ALA A 157 -2.39 -18.64 13.92
N TYR A 158 -1.86 -17.46 14.25
CA TYR A 158 -0.42 -17.18 14.25
C TYR A 158 0.31 -17.89 15.39
N GLU A 159 -0.22 -17.84 16.61
CA GLU A 159 0.34 -18.46 17.82
C GLU A 159 0.55 -19.97 17.60
N ASN A 160 -0.52 -20.70 17.25
CA ASN A 160 -0.49 -22.12 16.89
C ASN A 160 0.42 -22.45 15.67
N ALA A 161 0.83 -21.46 14.89
CA ALA A 161 1.75 -21.63 13.77
C ALA A 161 3.21 -21.39 14.17
N PHE A 162 3.49 -20.36 14.97
CA PHE A 162 4.83 -20.00 15.45
C PHE A 162 5.31 -20.89 16.62
N ASP A 163 4.40 -21.41 17.46
CA ASP A 163 4.70 -22.36 18.54
C ASP A 163 5.45 -23.60 18.03
N ARG A 164 5.13 -24.06 16.81
CA ARG A 164 5.78 -25.20 16.14
C ARG A 164 7.27 -24.99 15.87
N TYR A 165 7.73 -23.74 15.94
CA TYR A 165 9.13 -23.33 15.79
C TYR A 165 9.73 -22.81 17.11
N GLY A 166 8.96 -22.82 18.21
CA GLY A 166 9.38 -22.27 19.51
C GLY A 166 9.48 -20.74 19.54
N ILE A 167 8.77 -20.03 18.65
CA ILE A 167 8.86 -18.58 18.51
C ILE A 167 7.64 -17.93 19.18
N THR A 168 7.87 -17.11 20.21
CA THR A 168 6.82 -16.33 20.84
C THR A 168 6.45 -15.10 19.99
N ILE A 169 5.16 -14.78 19.93
CA ILE A 169 4.64 -13.58 19.27
C ILE A 169 4.03 -12.60 20.28
N GLY A 170 3.98 -11.31 19.93
CA GLY A 170 3.31 -10.28 20.71
C GLY A 170 2.29 -9.51 19.87
N GLN A 171 1.03 -9.42 20.32
CA GLN A 171 0.04 -8.57 19.65
C GLN A 171 0.38 -7.09 19.82
N VAL A 172 0.29 -6.32 18.74
CA VAL A 172 0.34 -4.86 18.75
C VAL A 172 -0.84 -4.32 17.93
N LEU A 173 -1.59 -3.37 18.50
CA LEU A 173 -2.71 -2.70 17.85
C LEU A 173 -2.45 -1.20 17.82
N LEU A 174 -2.46 -0.58 16.64
CA LEU A 174 -2.12 0.84 16.45
C LEU A 174 -3.25 1.61 15.74
N THR A 175 -3.40 2.88 16.07
CA THR A 175 -4.17 3.88 15.30
C THR A 175 -3.23 4.84 14.59
N VAL A 176 -3.76 5.68 13.67
CA VAL A 176 -2.93 6.75 13.05
C VAL A 176 -2.44 7.72 14.14
N THR A 177 -3.27 8.05 15.12
CA THR A 177 -2.93 8.95 16.23
C THR A 177 -1.74 8.48 17.06
N ASP A 178 -1.56 7.17 17.24
CA ASP A 178 -0.45 6.62 18.04
C ASP A 178 0.93 6.79 17.38
N VAL A 179 0.97 7.03 16.07
CA VAL A 179 2.21 7.27 15.32
C VAL A 179 2.41 8.75 14.95
N ILE A 180 1.46 9.63 15.29
CA ILE A 180 1.54 11.10 15.14
C ILE A 180 2.06 11.75 16.43
N ASP A 181 1.43 11.42 17.56
CA ASP A 181 1.77 12.04 18.84
C ASP A 181 3.18 11.63 19.25
N ARG A 182 4.01 12.61 19.59
CA ARG A 182 5.45 12.38 19.84
C ARG A 182 5.71 11.46 21.03
N ASN A 183 4.78 11.38 21.99
CA ASN A 183 4.89 10.54 23.18
C ASN A 183 4.35 9.13 22.91
N HIS A 184 3.23 9.01 22.19
CA HIS A 184 2.74 7.71 21.74
C HIS A 184 3.77 7.05 20.81
N TYR A 185 4.35 7.82 19.89
CA TYR A 185 5.41 7.39 18.98
C TYR A 185 6.60 6.76 19.72
N SER A 186 7.15 7.43 20.74
CA SER A 186 8.27 6.88 21.52
C SER A 186 7.85 5.64 22.30
N ASN A 187 6.65 5.63 22.90
CA ASN A 187 6.17 4.48 23.65
C ASN A 187 5.97 3.23 22.75
N VAL A 188 5.47 3.43 21.53
CA VAL A 188 5.34 2.36 20.51
C VAL A 188 6.70 1.89 20.02
N GLN A 189 7.63 2.81 19.76
CA GLN A 189 9.01 2.51 19.36
C GLN A 189 9.73 1.69 20.44
N ASP A 190 9.65 2.10 21.71
CA ASP A 190 10.28 1.42 22.84
C ASP A 190 9.66 0.05 23.11
N ALA A 191 8.32 -0.07 23.04
CA ALA A 191 7.64 -1.35 23.20
C ALA A 191 8.00 -2.35 22.08
N LEU A 192 8.04 -1.93 20.82
CA LEU A 192 8.48 -2.76 19.69
C LEU A 192 9.94 -3.17 19.85
N ASN A 193 10.83 -2.24 20.23
CA ASN A 193 12.23 -2.54 20.48
C ASN A 193 12.42 -3.54 21.64
N ALA A 194 11.63 -3.42 22.72
CA ALA A 194 11.69 -4.34 23.85
C ALA A 194 11.29 -5.77 23.46
N LEU A 195 10.22 -5.94 22.68
CA LEU A 195 9.82 -7.26 22.15
C LEU A 195 10.91 -7.87 21.25
N LEU A 196 11.45 -7.07 20.31
CA LEU A 196 12.50 -7.53 19.40
C LEU A 196 13.82 -7.85 20.13
N ALA A 197 14.12 -7.18 21.24
CA ALA A 197 15.31 -7.43 22.06
C ALA A 197 15.26 -8.77 22.82
N ILE A 198 14.05 -9.26 23.15
CA ILE A 198 13.85 -10.60 23.75
C ILE A 198 13.51 -11.68 22.70
N GLY A 199 13.63 -11.37 21.40
CA GLY A 199 13.39 -12.31 20.31
C GLY A 199 11.92 -12.61 20.00
N VAL A 200 10.97 -11.87 20.59
CA VAL A 200 9.54 -11.97 20.24
C VAL A 200 9.29 -11.31 18.88
N ILE A 201 8.45 -11.92 18.05
CA ILE A 201 7.96 -11.30 16.79
C ILE A 201 6.69 -10.50 17.09
N PRO A 202 6.68 -9.16 16.95
CA PRO A 202 5.46 -8.37 17.06
C PRO A 202 4.56 -8.60 15.83
N VAL A 203 3.27 -8.83 16.10
CA VAL A 203 2.21 -8.93 15.08
C VAL A 203 1.34 -7.69 15.20
N VAL A 204 1.56 -6.74 14.29
CA VAL A 204 0.93 -5.42 14.22
C VAL A 204 -0.32 -5.48 13.33
N ASN A 205 -1.41 -4.85 13.77
CA ASN A 205 -2.60 -4.57 12.94
C ASN A 205 -3.22 -3.21 13.31
N GLU A 206 -4.10 -2.67 12.47
CA GLU A 206 -4.94 -1.51 12.81
C GLU A 206 -5.87 -1.86 13.99
N ASN A 207 -6.03 -0.92 14.91
CA ASN A 207 -7.03 -1.01 15.97
C ASN A 207 -8.44 -0.62 15.46
N ASP A 208 -8.99 -1.42 14.54
CA ASP A 208 -10.32 -1.25 13.91
C ASP A 208 -11.41 -0.81 14.91
N ALA A 209 -11.37 -1.32 16.15
CA ALA A 209 -12.37 -1.09 17.19
C ALA A 209 -12.58 0.37 17.59
N VAL A 210 -11.53 1.22 17.49
CA VAL A 210 -11.58 2.64 17.87
C VAL A 210 -11.48 3.60 16.67
N VAL A 211 -11.25 3.06 15.47
CA VAL A 211 -11.00 3.81 14.25
C VAL A 211 -12.30 4.25 13.56
N THR A 212 -12.45 5.56 13.35
CA THR A 212 -13.57 6.16 12.58
C THR A 212 -13.28 6.15 11.08
N GLU A 213 -14.29 6.42 10.24
CA GLU A 213 -14.10 6.48 8.77
C GLU A 213 -13.08 7.56 8.35
N GLU A 214 -13.01 8.68 9.10
CA GLU A 214 -12.02 9.77 8.94
C GLU A 214 -10.59 9.39 9.39
N LEU A 215 -10.44 8.34 10.20
CA LEU A 215 -9.18 7.94 10.84
C LEU A 215 -8.68 6.58 10.36
N ARG A 216 -9.32 5.97 9.36
CA ARG A 216 -8.87 4.68 8.81
C ARG A 216 -7.53 4.80 8.11
N PHE A 217 -6.58 3.97 8.52
CA PHE A 217 -5.57 3.49 7.59
C PHE A 217 -6.30 2.69 6.49
N GLY A 218 -6.55 3.34 5.35
CA GLY A 218 -7.12 2.65 4.18
C GLY A 218 -6.30 1.44 3.71
N ASP A 219 -5.03 1.34 4.13
CA ASP A 219 -4.22 0.13 3.97
C ASP A 219 -3.21 -0.06 5.11
N ASN A 220 -3.08 -1.29 5.59
CA ASN A 220 -1.97 -1.72 6.45
C ASN A 220 -0.60 -1.59 5.76
N ASP A 221 -0.54 -1.40 4.43
CA ASP A 221 0.69 -1.02 3.72
C ASP A 221 1.29 0.27 4.31
N ARG A 222 0.45 1.26 4.65
CA ARG A 222 0.91 2.50 5.33
C ARG A 222 1.37 2.26 6.76
N ILE A 223 0.68 1.39 7.51
CA ILE A 223 1.14 0.97 8.85
C ILE A 223 2.52 0.31 8.74
N ALA A 224 2.74 -0.53 7.73
CA ALA A 224 4.00 -1.23 7.56
C ALA A 224 5.17 -0.29 7.22
N ALA A 225 4.98 0.66 6.31
CA ALA A 225 5.98 1.67 5.99
C ALA A 225 6.34 2.57 7.20
N LEU A 226 5.35 2.96 8.00
CA LEU A 226 5.60 3.69 9.26
C LEU A 226 6.26 2.81 10.32
N THR A 227 5.89 1.53 10.39
CA THR A 227 6.51 0.54 11.28
C THR A 227 7.97 0.32 10.94
N SER A 228 8.35 0.24 9.66
CA SER A 228 9.76 0.12 9.26
C SER A 228 10.59 1.32 9.70
N HIS A 229 10.05 2.54 9.66
CA HIS A 229 10.74 3.73 10.16
C HIS A 229 10.81 3.78 11.69
N LEU A 230 9.70 3.49 12.37
CA LEU A 230 9.62 3.34 13.84
C LEU A 230 10.73 2.43 14.36
N ILE A 231 10.93 1.27 13.74
CA ILE A 231 11.93 0.29 14.18
C ILE A 231 13.29 0.44 13.46
N SER A 232 13.45 1.41 12.56
CA SER A 232 14.66 1.57 11.71
C SER A 232 15.06 0.27 11.00
N ALA A 233 14.09 -0.41 10.39
CA ALA A 233 14.28 -1.61 9.60
C ALA A 233 15.18 -1.37 8.38
N ASP A 234 15.80 -2.43 7.89
CA ASP A 234 16.65 -2.39 6.70
C ASP A 234 15.82 -2.64 5.43
N VAL A 235 14.81 -3.53 5.54
CA VAL A 235 13.90 -3.89 4.44
C VAL A 235 12.44 -3.96 4.88
N LEU A 236 11.54 -3.48 4.02
CA LEU A 236 10.10 -3.71 4.07
C LEU A 236 9.69 -4.69 2.94
N VAL A 237 8.98 -5.76 3.28
CA VAL A 237 8.43 -6.71 2.29
C VAL A 237 6.91 -6.58 2.26
N LEU A 238 6.37 -6.12 1.13
CA LEU A 238 4.93 -6.01 0.87
C LEU A 238 4.44 -7.25 0.11
N LEU A 239 3.77 -8.16 0.81
CA LEU A 239 3.18 -9.37 0.22
C LEU A 239 1.76 -9.10 -0.27
N THR A 240 1.52 -9.40 -1.55
CA THR A 240 0.26 -9.15 -2.25
C THR A 240 -0.23 -10.39 -3.04
N ASP A 241 -1.33 -10.26 -3.77
CA ASP A 241 -1.99 -11.28 -4.60
C ASP A 241 -1.54 -11.28 -6.08
N VAL A 242 -0.45 -10.57 -6.41
CA VAL A 242 0.18 -10.48 -7.74
C VAL A 242 1.71 -10.48 -7.61
N ASP A 243 2.45 -10.82 -8.68
CA ASP A 243 3.90 -11.04 -8.61
C ASP A 243 4.74 -9.80 -8.30
N GLY A 244 4.24 -8.59 -8.59
CA GLY A 244 4.85 -7.30 -8.29
C GLY A 244 4.12 -6.13 -8.97
N LEU A 245 4.82 -5.00 -9.19
CA LEU A 245 4.33 -3.87 -9.99
C LEU A 245 4.55 -4.15 -11.48
N TYR A 246 3.55 -3.84 -12.31
CA TYR A 246 3.63 -3.97 -13.76
C TYR A 246 3.48 -2.61 -14.45
N SER A 247 4.03 -2.50 -15.66
CA SER A 247 3.94 -1.29 -16.49
C SER A 247 2.51 -0.93 -16.94
N ALA A 248 1.66 -1.95 -17.07
CA ALA A 248 0.23 -1.88 -17.33
C ALA A 248 -0.47 -3.06 -16.63
N PRO A 249 -1.81 -3.12 -16.53
CA PRO A 249 -2.52 -4.26 -15.95
C PRO A 249 -2.06 -5.60 -16.58
N PRO A 250 -1.72 -6.66 -15.79
CA PRO A 250 -1.08 -7.89 -16.30
C PRO A 250 -1.87 -8.73 -17.34
N LYS A 251 -3.06 -8.27 -17.74
CA LYS A 251 -3.90 -8.88 -18.78
C LYS A 251 -3.81 -8.14 -20.13
N GLU A 252 -3.14 -6.99 -20.17
CA GLU A 252 -3.00 -6.17 -21.37
C GLU A 252 -1.77 -6.61 -22.19
N PRO A 253 -1.88 -6.75 -23.53
CA PRO A 253 -0.76 -7.13 -24.37
C PRO A 253 0.43 -6.16 -24.23
N GLY A 254 1.60 -6.68 -23.87
CA GLY A 254 2.81 -5.87 -23.66
C GLY A 254 3.03 -5.38 -22.23
N ALA A 255 2.11 -5.66 -21.29
CA ALA A 255 2.36 -5.48 -19.86
C ALA A 255 3.55 -6.35 -19.41
N TYR A 256 4.49 -5.75 -18.67
CA TYR A 256 5.67 -6.44 -18.15
C TYR A 256 5.90 -6.10 -16.67
N LEU A 257 6.51 -7.04 -15.93
CA LEU A 257 6.90 -6.86 -14.53
C LEU A 257 8.04 -5.85 -14.43
N ILE A 258 7.91 -4.86 -13.55
CA ILE A 258 8.98 -3.91 -13.24
C ILE A 258 9.89 -4.55 -12.19
N GLU A 259 11.13 -4.84 -12.57
CA GLU A 259 12.13 -5.51 -11.70
C GLU A 259 12.67 -4.57 -10.63
N THR A 260 12.84 -3.28 -10.95
CA THR A 260 13.34 -2.25 -10.03
C THR A 260 12.71 -0.89 -10.30
N VAL A 261 12.48 -0.13 -9.24
CA VAL A 261 12.14 1.29 -9.22
C VAL A 261 13.24 2.01 -8.45
N SER A 262 13.89 2.97 -9.10
CA SER A 262 15.09 3.67 -8.61
C SER A 262 14.77 5.07 -8.08
N GLY A 263 13.67 5.67 -8.54
CA GLY A 263 13.18 6.99 -8.16
C GLY A 263 11.77 7.24 -8.70
N PRO A 264 11.12 8.37 -8.34
CA PRO A 264 9.77 8.72 -8.82
C PRO A 264 9.65 8.80 -10.35
N GLU A 265 10.74 9.04 -11.06
CA GLU A 265 10.84 9.03 -12.52
C GLU A 265 10.54 7.65 -13.15
N ASP A 266 10.90 6.54 -12.48
CA ASP A 266 10.57 5.18 -12.94
C ASP A 266 9.06 4.86 -12.76
N LEU A 267 8.34 5.66 -11.96
CA LEU A 267 6.90 5.57 -11.76
C LEU A 267 6.11 6.54 -12.66
N ALA A 268 6.79 7.48 -13.33
CA ALA A 268 6.16 8.53 -14.12
C ALA A 268 5.48 7.97 -15.38
N GLY A 269 4.16 8.07 -15.44
CA GLY A 269 3.35 7.59 -16.58
C GLY A 269 2.84 6.16 -16.45
N LEU A 270 3.14 5.45 -15.37
CA LEU A 270 2.59 4.11 -15.11
C LEU A 270 1.08 4.17 -14.80
N LEU A 271 0.30 3.26 -15.40
CA LEU A 271 -1.13 3.12 -15.13
C LEU A 271 -1.39 2.27 -13.87
N VAL A 272 -1.04 2.83 -12.71
CA VAL A 272 -1.21 2.17 -11.39
C VAL A 272 -2.70 2.14 -10.99
N THR A 273 -3.43 1.11 -11.46
CA THR A 273 -4.88 1.03 -11.26
C THR A 273 -5.31 0.83 -9.80
N ASP A 274 -6.40 1.48 -9.40
CA ASP A 274 -6.95 1.42 -8.02
C ASP A 274 -7.67 0.08 -7.69
N ARG A 275 -8.01 -0.76 -8.69
CA ARG A 275 -8.89 -1.94 -8.49
C ARG A 275 -8.15 -3.16 -7.92
N GLY A 276 -7.92 -3.13 -6.61
CA GLY A 276 -7.59 -4.32 -5.81
C GLY A 276 -8.72 -5.37 -5.79
N SER A 277 -8.39 -6.57 -5.32
CA SER A 277 -9.34 -7.68 -5.19
C SER A 277 -10.42 -7.38 -4.13
N ALA A 278 -11.62 -7.97 -4.31
CA ALA A 278 -12.83 -7.54 -3.60
C ALA A 278 -12.81 -7.67 -2.06
N VAL A 279 -11.77 -8.24 -1.45
CA VAL A 279 -11.62 -8.43 0.01
C VAL A 279 -10.55 -7.49 0.61
N GLY A 280 -9.70 -6.88 -0.23
CA GLY A 280 -8.73 -5.86 0.19
C GLY A 280 -9.31 -4.44 0.12
N THR A 281 -8.82 -3.53 0.97
CA THR A 281 -9.19 -2.10 0.95
C THR A 281 -8.27 -1.25 0.06
N GLY A 282 -7.01 -1.64 -0.11
CA GLY A 282 -6.05 -0.94 -0.96
C GLY A 282 -5.48 -1.81 -2.09
N GLY A 283 -5.51 -1.26 -3.31
CA GLY A 283 -5.02 -1.91 -4.53
C GLY A 283 -3.50 -1.79 -4.71
N MET A 284 -3.04 -1.65 -5.96
CA MET A 284 -1.62 -1.46 -6.25
C MET A 284 -1.11 -0.07 -5.81
N ARG A 285 -1.95 0.96 -5.97
CA ARG A 285 -1.60 2.35 -5.66
C ARG A 285 -1.21 2.58 -4.20
N SER A 286 -1.83 1.89 -3.24
CA SER A 286 -1.46 1.99 -1.81
C SER A 286 -0.13 1.30 -1.51
N LYS A 287 0.25 0.27 -2.28
CA LYS A 287 1.55 -0.43 -2.15
C LYS A 287 2.67 0.41 -2.71
N VAL A 288 2.45 1.06 -3.86
CA VAL A 288 3.38 2.05 -4.41
C VAL A 288 3.56 3.22 -3.44
N ALA A 289 2.47 3.82 -2.95
CA ALA A 289 2.56 4.92 -1.98
C ALA A 289 3.22 4.55 -0.63
N ALA A 290 3.08 3.31 -0.18
CA ALA A 290 3.79 2.79 0.98
C ALA A 290 5.26 2.49 0.69
N ALA A 291 5.58 2.02 -0.53
CA ALA A 291 6.96 1.81 -0.96
C ALA A 291 7.70 3.15 -1.11
N GLU A 292 7.10 4.14 -1.76
CA GLU A 292 7.60 5.53 -1.87
C GLU A 292 7.91 6.12 -0.47
N LEU A 293 6.98 6.00 0.47
CA LEU A 293 7.14 6.42 1.87
C LEU A 293 8.28 5.68 2.60
N ALA A 294 8.54 4.42 2.28
CA ALA A 294 9.62 3.65 2.89
C ALA A 294 10.99 3.98 2.28
N VAL A 295 11.10 4.11 0.96
CA VAL A 295 12.38 4.45 0.30
C VAL A 295 12.84 5.89 0.58
N SER A 296 11.90 6.83 0.77
CA SER A 296 12.26 8.22 1.12
C SER A 296 12.81 8.38 2.54
N GLY A 297 12.64 7.37 3.40
CA GLY A 297 13.33 7.24 4.70
C GLY A 297 14.51 6.27 4.71
N GLY A 298 15.00 5.83 3.55
CA GLY A 298 16.17 4.95 3.44
C GLY A 298 15.90 3.48 3.78
N VAL A 299 14.65 3.00 3.68
CA VAL A 299 14.29 1.58 3.81
C VAL A 299 14.06 0.98 2.42
N GLY A 300 14.78 -0.08 2.05
CA GLY A 300 14.56 -0.77 0.78
C GLY A 300 13.26 -1.58 0.79
N VAL A 301 12.53 -1.63 -0.32
CA VAL A 301 11.19 -2.26 -0.36
C VAL A 301 11.09 -3.33 -1.41
N LEU A 302 10.62 -4.52 -1.02
CA LEU A 302 10.26 -5.58 -1.94
C LEU A 302 8.74 -5.74 -2.02
N LEU A 303 8.16 -5.57 -3.21
CA LEU A 303 6.77 -5.87 -3.50
C LEU A 303 6.67 -7.18 -4.29
N THR A 304 6.02 -8.21 -3.74
CA THR A 304 5.88 -9.50 -4.44
C THR A 304 4.67 -10.33 -3.99
N ALA A 305 4.39 -11.43 -4.69
CA ALA A 305 3.32 -12.35 -4.35
C ALA A 305 3.59 -13.05 -3.00
N ALA A 306 2.56 -13.20 -2.16
CA ALA A 306 2.68 -13.88 -0.87
C ALA A 306 3.22 -15.33 -0.97
N ALA A 307 2.93 -16.03 -2.07
CA ALA A 307 3.47 -17.36 -2.36
C ALA A 307 5.00 -17.38 -2.51
N LYS A 308 5.63 -16.24 -2.83
CA LYS A 308 7.08 -16.10 -3.05
C LYS A 308 7.89 -15.75 -1.80
N VAL A 309 7.25 -15.55 -0.65
CA VAL A 309 7.90 -15.10 0.60
C VAL A 309 9.12 -15.94 1.01
N LYS A 310 9.06 -17.27 0.89
CA LYS A 310 10.18 -18.17 1.24
C LYS A 310 11.38 -18.02 0.31
N GLU A 311 11.13 -17.83 -0.98
CA GLU A 311 12.15 -17.68 -2.02
C GLU A 311 12.86 -16.32 -1.85
N VAL A 312 12.09 -15.23 -1.79
CA VAL A 312 12.67 -13.89 -1.74
C VAL A 312 13.39 -13.57 -0.44
N LEU A 313 12.94 -14.12 0.70
CA LEU A 313 13.65 -13.94 1.97
C LEU A 313 15.01 -14.67 2.02
N ALA A 314 15.20 -15.70 1.18
CA ALA A 314 16.51 -16.31 0.94
C ALA A 314 17.38 -15.52 -0.05
N GLY A 315 16.85 -14.44 -0.64
CA GLY A 315 17.54 -13.56 -1.58
C GLY A 315 17.17 -13.77 -3.05
N GLU A 316 16.28 -14.72 -3.40
CA GLU A 316 15.95 -15.04 -4.79
C GLU A 316 15.26 -13.88 -5.54
N PRO A 317 15.48 -13.76 -6.87
CA PRO A 317 14.90 -12.69 -7.69
C PRO A 317 13.44 -12.99 -8.10
N ALA A 318 12.49 -12.34 -7.43
CA ALA A 318 11.06 -12.29 -7.81
C ALA A 318 10.41 -10.98 -7.35
N GLY A 319 9.49 -10.43 -8.14
CA GLY A 319 8.79 -9.16 -7.84
C GLY A 319 9.66 -7.90 -7.91
N THR A 320 9.07 -6.76 -7.55
CA THR A 320 9.62 -5.42 -7.75
C THR A 320 10.41 -4.94 -6.53
N TRP A 321 11.67 -4.55 -6.75
CA TRP A 321 12.48 -3.86 -5.75
C TRP A 321 12.34 -2.33 -5.90
N PHE A 322 12.07 -1.62 -4.82
CA PHE A 322 12.19 -0.16 -4.76
C PHE A 322 13.47 0.15 -3.99
N ALA A 323 14.42 0.80 -4.65
CA ALA A 323 15.70 1.16 -4.05
C ALA A 323 15.52 2.32 -3.04
N PRO A 324 16.21 2.30 -1.88
CA PRO A 324 16.18 3.43 -0.94
C PRO A 324 16.76 4.69 -1.59
N THR A 325 16.04 5.81 -1.52
CA THR A 325 16.38 7.08 -2.20
C THR A 325 16.73 8.22 -1.26
N GLY A 326 16.23 8.19 -0.02
CA GLY A 326 16.50 9.21 1.00
C GLY A 326 17.55 8.82 2.03
N GLU A 327 18.08 9.83 2.73
CA GLU A 327 18.72 9.62 4.04
C GLU A 327 17.66 9.14 5.07
N ARG A 328 18.09 8.61 6.22
CA ARG A 328 17.18 8.15 7.29
C ARG A 328 16.51 9.33 8.02
N GLU A 329 15.55 9.98 7.36
CA GLU A 329 14.59 10.91 7.93
C GLU A 329 13.82 10.26 9.10
N SER A 330 13.40 11.07 10.08
CA SER A 330 12.52 10.56 11.15
C SER A 330 11.16 10.14 10.59
N ALA A 331 10.63 9.01 11.05
CA ALA A 331 9.30 8.50 10.68
C ALA A 331 8.19 9.57 10.75
N ARG A 332 8.29 10.50 11.71
CA ARG A 332 7.35 11.62 11.89
C ARG A 332 7.43 12.64 10.76
N SER A 333 8.62 12.98 10.27
CA SER A 333 8.78 13.86 9.09
C SER A 333 8.13 13.23 7.86
N LEU A 334 8.43 11.96 7.61
CA LEU A 334 7.88 11.17 6.51
C LEU A 334 6.35 11.04 6.59
N TRP A 335 5.80 10.91 7.80
CA TRP A 335 4.35 10.93 8.05
C TRP A 335 3.72 12.29 7.71
N LEU A 336 4.33 13.40 8.16
CA LEU A 336 3.85 14.76 7.89
C LEU A 336 3.86 15.09 6.40
N ALA A 337 4.88 14.65 5.66
CA ALA A 337 4.98 14.83 4.22
C ALA A 337 3.94 13.98 3.45
N HIS A 338 3.99 12.65 3.61
CA HIS A 338 3.35 11.72 2.68
C HIS A 338 2.08 11.01 3.19
N VAL A 339 1.76 11.08 4.48
CA VAL A 339 0.70 10.23 5.08
C VAL A 339 -0.61 10.98 5.33
N ALA A 340 -0.62 12.01 6.17
CA ALA A 340 -1.90 12.64 6.51
C ALA A 340 -2.54 13.43 5.37
N GLU A 341 -3.87 13.44 5.37
CA GLU A 341 -4.63 14.47 4.68
C GLU A 341 -4.60 15.74 5.54
N ALA A 342 -4.27 16.88 4.92
CA ALA A 342 -4.26 18.16 5.59
C ALA A 342 -5.68 18.72 5.72
N ARG A 343 -6.08 19.10 6.94
CA ARG A 343 -7.43 19.65 7.23
C ARG A 343 -7.56 21.12 6.83
N GLY A 344 -6.44 21.79 6.57
CA GLY A 344 -6.39 23.10 5.95
C GLY A 344 -5.01 23.47 5.44
N ARG A 345 -4.82 24.74 5.12
CA ARG A 345 -3.65 25.28 4.43
C ARG A 345 -3.34 26.69 4.90
N VAL A 346 -2.07 27.00 5.06
CA VAL A 346 -1.56 28.36 5.24
C VAL A 346 -0.72 28.78 4.03
N VAL A 347 -0.91 30.01 3.58
CA VAL A 347 -0.05 30.66 2.59
C VAL A 347 0.96 31.51 3.35
N VAL A 348 2.24 31.40 3.02
CA VAL A 348 3.33 32.09 3.73
C VAL A 348 4.14 32.97 2.78
N ASP A 349 4.80 33.99 3.32
CA ASP A 349 5.63 34.90 2.54
C ASP A 349 6.94 34.25 2.02
N ALA A 350 7.66 34.95 1.14
CA ALA A 350 8.89 34.44 0.54
C ALA A 350 10.06 34.26 1.53
N GLY A 351 10.14 35.10 2.56
CA GLY A 351 11.11 34.98 3.66
C GLY A 351 10.78 33.81 4.59
N ALA A 352 9.50 33.62 4.92
CA ALA A 352 9.03 32.45 5.64
C ALA A 352 9.31 31.15 4.86
N LYS A 353 8.97 31.09 3.56
CA LYS A 353 9.30 29.96 2.66
C LYS A 353 10.81 29.66 2.67
N ALA A 354 11.65 30.68 2.52
CA ALA A 354 13.10 30.53 2.53
C ALA A 354 13.66 30.07 3.90
N ALA A 355 13.12 30.57 5.02
CA ALA A 355 13.55 30.20 6.36
C ALA A 355 13.20 28.75 6.71
N LEU A 356 12.02 28.28 6.31
CA LEU A 356 11.60 26.88 6.46
C LEU A 356 12.49 25.95 5.63
N GLN A 357 12.68 26.25 4.33
CA GLN A 357 13.45 25.40 3.42
C GLN A 357 14.95 25.36 3.72
N LYS A 358 15.57 26.47 4.15
CA LYS A 358 17.04 26.52 4.36
C LYS A 358 17.50 26.25 5.78
N ASN A 359 16.71 26.67 6.78
CA ASN A 359 17.17 26.71 8.18
C ASN A 359 16.39 25.74 9.09
N ARG A 360 15.46 24.92 8.54
CA ARG A 360 14.49 24.11 9.30
C ARG A 360 13.81 24.91 10.42
N ALA A 361 13.45 26.17 10.14
CA ALA A 361 12.88 27.08 11.13
C ALA A 361 11.47 26.65 11.59
N SER A 362 10.98 27.22 12.69
CA SER A 362 9.55 27.18 13.00
C SER A 362 8.79 28.25 12.19
N LEU A 363 7.58 27.95 11.73
CA LEU A 363 6.69 28.95 11.13
C LEU A 363 6.08 29.81 12.24
N LEU A 364 6.26 31.13 12.13
CA LEU A 364 5.64 32.13 13.01
C LEU A 364 4.50 32.84 12.26
N ALA A 365 3.46 33.30 12.98
CA ALA A 365 2.26 33.85 12.35
C ALA A 365 2.51 35.14 11.55
N VAL A 366 3.54 35.91 11.92
CA VAL A 366 4.03 37.08 11.16
C VAL A 366 4.42 36.74 9.71
N GLY A 367 4.74 35.47 9.41
CA GLY A 367 5.04 35.00 8.07
C GLY A 367 3.86 34.39 7.30
N VAL A 368 2.64 34.41 7.87
CA VAL A 368 1.43 33.85 7.26
C VAL A 368 0.64 34.97 6.57
N MET A 369 0.46 34.83 5.25
CA MET A 369 -0.27 35.76 4.39
C MET A 369 -1.75 35.40 4.22
N GLY A 370 -2.15 34.18 4.58
CA GLY A 370 -3.53 33.73 4.43
C GLY A 370 -3.78 32.31 4.92
N ILE A 371 -5.05 32.00 5.18
CA ILE A 371 -5.51 30.72 5.75
C ILE A 371 -6.66 30.19 4.88
N ALA A 372 -6.69 28.88 4.64
CA ALA A 372 -7.78 28.20 3.94
C ALA A 372 -8.14 26.86 4.61
N GLY A 373 -9.41 26.47 4.49
CA GLY A 373 -9.98 25.32 5.21
C GLY A 373 -10.38 25.64 6.64
N ARG A 374 -10.54 24.61 7.48
CA ARG A 374 -10.77 24.74 8.93
C ARG A 374 -9.97 23.66 9.64
N PHE A 375 -9.22 24.05 10.67
CA PHE A 375 -8.35 23.15 11.40
C PHE A 375 -8.26 23.57 12.87
N ALA A 376 -8.07 22.60 13.74
CA ALA A 376 -7.78 22.78 15.15
C ALA A 376 -6.26 22.75 15.42
N ARG A 377 -5.88 23.11 16.64
CA ARG A 377 -4.53 22.82 17.17
C ARG A 377 -4.31 21.30 17.11
N GLY A 378 -3.22 20.87 16.48
CA GLY A 378 -2.82 19.48 16.34
C GLY A 378 -3.16 18.85 14.98
N ASP A 379 -4.02 19.48 14.17
CA ASP A 379 -4.31 19.02 12.82
C ASP A 379 -3.10 19.24 11.89
N LEU A 380 -2.93 18.36 10.89
CA LEU A 380 -2.01 18.62 9.78
C LEU A 380 -2.55 19.75 8.90
N ILE A 381 -1.70 20.71 8.57
CA ILE A 381 -1.95 21.74 7.58
C ILE A 381 -0.87 21.75 6.49
N GLU A 382 -1.25 22.11 5.28
CA GLU A 382 -0.32 22.40 4.19
C GLU A 382 0.30 23.80 4.33
N VAL A 383 1.56 23.95 3.95
CA VAL A 383 2.27 25.23 3.86
C VAL A 383 2.58 25.53 2.40
N ALA A 384 2.04 26.64 1.90
CA ALA A 384 2.16 27.06 0.52
C ALA A 384 2.88 28.41 0.40
N GLY A 385 3.68 28.57 -0.65
CA GLY A 385 4.37 29.84 -0.91
C GLY A 385 3.47 30.89 -1.58
N PRO A 386 3.99 32.10 -1.84
CA PRO A 386 3.27 33.15 -2.57
C PRO A 386 2.91 32.74 -4.01
N ASP A 387 3.58 31.71 -4.54
CA ASP A 387 3.31 31.04 -5.81
C ASP A 387 2.10 30.09 -5.77
N GLY A 388 1.40 29.99 -4.63
CA GLY A 388 0.21 29.14 -4.47
C GLY A 388 0.51 27.64 -4.45
N LYS A 389 1.78 27.24 -4.49
CA LYS A 389 2.25 25.85 -4.44
C LYS A 389 2.58 25.44 -3.02
N THR A 390 2.08 24.27 -2.60
CA THR A 390 2.48 23.62 -1.35
C THR A 390 3.93 23.14 -1.49
N PHE A 391 4.75 23.36 -0.46
CA PHE A 391 6.17 22.97 -0.42
C PHE A 391 6.58 22.35 0.94
N ALA A 392 5.64 22.30 1.88
CA ALA A 392 5.82 21.71 3.20
C ALA A 392 4.45 21.39 3.82
N ARG A 393 4.45 20.54 4.86
CA ARG A 393 3.28 20.14 5.64
C ARG A 393 3.67 20.05 7.11
N GLY A 394 2.76 20.33 8.04
CA GLY A 394 3.08 20.25 9.45
C GLY A 394 1.90 20.37 10.41
N LEU A 395 2.12 20.09 11.69
CA LEU A 395 1.07 20.16 12.70
C LEU A 395 0.83 21.59 13.15
N SER A 396 -0.42 22.04 13.10
CA SER A 396 -0.78 23.38 13.53
C SER A 396 -0.69 23.54 15.05
N GLY A 397 0.03 24.58 15.49
CA GLY A 397 0.00 25.04 16.87
C GLY A 397 -1.35 25.68 17.26
N TRP A 398 -2.13 26.13 16.29
CA TRP A 398 -3.29 27.01 16.46
C TRP A 398 -4.55 26.42 15.80
N SER A 399 -5.74 26.93 16.11
CA SER A 399 -6.89 26.74 15.20
C SER A 399 -6.86 27.79 14.08
N ALA A 400 -7.60 27.56 13.00
CA ALA A 400 -7.71 28.50 11.89
C ALA A 400 -8.24 29.87 12.34
N GLU A 401 -9.21 29.87 13.26
CA GLU A 401 -9.88 31.07 13.79
C GLU A 401 -8.92 31.89 14.68
N ALA A 402 -8.27 31.22 15.64
CA ALA A 402 -7.32 31.88 16.54
C ALA A 402 -6.05 32.37 15.80
N LEU A 403 -5.66 31.70 14.71
CA LEU A 403 -4.56 32.15 13.87
C LEU A 403 -4.93 33.39 13.05
N ALA A 404 -6.16 33.47 12.53
CA ALA A 404 -6.64 34.66 11.82
C ALA A 404 -6.62 35.89 12.75
N GLU A 405 -7.20 35.78 13.94
CA GLU A 405 -7.22 36.84 14.96
C GLU A 405 -5.80 37.30 15.36
N ALA A 406 -4.85 36.37 15.46
CA ALA A 406 -3.45 36.67 15.80
C ALA A 406 -2.65 37.33 14.66
N ILE A 407 -3.08 37.18 13.40
CA ILE A 407 -2.51 37.87 12.24
C ILE A 407 -3.08 39.30 12.16
N ASP A 408 -4.40 39.45 12.22
CA ASP A 408 -5.10 40.75 12.11
C ASP A 408 -4.71 41.76 13.20
N THR A 409 -4.22 41.28 14.34
CA THR A 409 -3.85 42.11 15.50
C THR A 409 -2.34 42.40 15.64
N ASP A 410 -1.47 41.79 14.81
CA ASP A 410 0.01 41.79 14.96
C ASP A 410 0.50 41.35 16.37
N ALA A 411 -0.39 40.74 17.17
CA ALA A 411 -0.15 40.33 18.55
C ALA A 411 0.74 39.08 18.66
N ALA A 412 1.00 38.39 17.55
CA ALA A 412 1.74 37.14 17.53
C ALA A 412 3.25 37.25 17.84
N ARG A 413 3.80 38.47 17.97
CA ARG A 413 5.24 38.71 18.21
C ARG A 413 5.70 38.15 19.56
N GLY A 414 6.40 37.01 19.52
CA GLY A 414 6.87 36.28 20.70
C GLY A 414 5.94 35.17 21.18
N THR A 415 4.84 34.90 20.46
CA THR A 415 3.90 33.81 20.79
C THR A 415 4.35 32.45 20.22
N ARG A 416 3.61 31.40 20.59
CA ARG A 416 3.86 30.01 20.17
C ARG A 416 3.82 29.88 18.63
N PRO A 417 4.75 29.14 17.99
CA PRO A 417 4.77 28.98 16.53
C PRO A 417 3.48 28.38 15.96
N VAL A 418 3.21 28.73 14.70
CA VAL A 418 2.13 28.16 13.86
C VAL A 418 2.44 26.72 13.51
N ILE A 419 3.69 26.42 13.19
CA ILE A 419 4.22 25.05 13.06
C ILE A 419 5.63 25.07 13.66
N HIS A 420 5.92 24.16 14.58
CA HIS A 420 7.24 24.07 15.19
C HIS A 420 8.26 23.41 14.25
N ALA A 421 9.55 23.72 14.38
CA ALA A 421 10.64 23.21 13.54
C ALA A 421 10.71 21.67 13.43
N ASN A 422 10.34 20.96 14.51
CA ASN A 422 10.29 19.49 14.55
C ASN A 422 8.96 18.91 14.02
N ASP A 423 7.97 19.78 13.79
CA ASP A 423 6.58 19.46 13.47
C ASP A 423 6.24 19.82 12.01
N ILE A 424 7.26 20.15 11.21
CA ILE A 424 7.17 20.42 9.77
C ILE A 424 8.04 19.41 8.99
N ALA A 425 7.53 18.97 7.85
CA ALA A 425 8.27 18.28 6.81
C ALA A 425 8.21 19.07 5.50
N LEU A 426 9.30 19.07 4.75
CA LEU A 426 9.37 19.66 3.41
C LEU A 426 8.89 18.64 2.36
N GLY A 427 8.50 19.13 1.18
CA GLY A 427 8.15 18.31 0.02
C GLY A 427 8.47 18.99 -1.30
#